data_AF-A0AAW6FHR5-F1
#
_entry.id   AF-A0AAW6FHR5-F1
#
_cell.length_a   1.000
_cell.length_b   1.000
_cell.length_c   1.000
_cell.angle_alpha   90.00
_cell.angle_beta   90.00
_cell.angle_gamma   90.00
#
_symmetry.space_group_name_H-M   'P 1'
#
loop_
_entity.id
_entity.type
_entity.pdbx_description
1 polymer ?
#
loop_
_entity_poly.entity_id
_entity_poly.type
_entity_poly.pdbx_seq_one_letter_code
_entity_poly.pdbx_strand_id
1 'polypeptide(L)' 'MGNDLYQIGLPVASLSTVLMDWTCFNRPEKLLISPAKKDEWAVVELRNPELAAAIIKDVPEAMVKVVQQPVKVVQI' A
#
# COMPACT_ATOMS: atom_id res chain seq x y z
N MET A 1 -10.69 13.43 -7.25
CA MET A 1 -10.13 12.52 -6.24
C MET A 1 -8.99 11.78 -6.91
N GLY A 2 -7.77 11.89 -6.37
CA GLY A 2 -6.53 11.62 -7.09
C GLY A 2 -6.42 10.21 -7.65
N ASN A 3 -5.97 10.10 -8.91
CA ASN A 3 -5.60 8.84 -9.56
C ASN A 3 -4.20 8.37 -9.15
N ASP A 4 -3.70 8.84 -8.00
CA ASP A 4 -2.39 8.49 -7.51
C ASP A 4 -2.43 7.05 -6.97
N LEU A 5 -1.41 6.29 -7.34
CA LEU A 5 -1.14 4.96 -6.84
C LEU A 5 0.06 5.06 -5.91
N TYR A 6 -0.14 4.75 -4.64
CA TYR A 6 0.93 4.66 -3.65
C TYR A 6 1.49 3.25 -3.69
N GLN A 7 2.77 3.13 -4.03
CA GLN A 7 3.53 1.88 -3.97
C GLN A 7 4.47 1.98 -2.76
N ILE A 8 4.21 1.18 -1.73
CA ILE A 8 4.95 1.21 -0.47
C ILE A 8 5.77 -0.08 -0.37
N GLY A 9 7.10 0.04 -0.49
CA GLY A 9 8.02 -1.06 -0.24
C GLY A 9 8.34 -1.17 1.25
N LEU A 10 8.17 -2.35 1.85
CA LEU A 10 8.39 -2.57 3.28
C LEU A 10 8.83 -4.01 3.58
N PRO A 11 9.46 -4.29 4.75
CA PRO A 11 9.80 -5.65 5.15
C PRO A 11 8.55 -6.53 5.29
N VAL A 12 8.61 -7.78 4.83
CA VAL A 12 7.50 -8.75 4.94
C VAL A 12 7.05 -8.93 6.39
N ALA A 13 7.98 -8.85 7.35
CA ALA A 13 7.68 -8.93 8.78
C ALA A 13 6.70 -7.83 9.26
N SER A 14 6.64 -6.69 8.57
CA SER A 14 5.78 -5.55 8.91
C SER A 14 4.39 -5.62 8.25
N LEU A 15 4.08 -6.67 7.49
CA LEU A 15 2.77 -6.82 6.83
C LEU A 15 1.60 -6.91 7.82
N SER A 16 1.83 -7.43 9.03
CA SER A 16 0.80 -7.47 10.07
C SER A 16 0.35 -6.07 10.48
N THR A 17 1.27 -5.12 10.62
CA THR A 17 0.98 -3.70 10.90
C THR A 17 0.14 -3.10 9.77
N VAL A 18 0.52 -3.33 8.51
CA VAL A 18 -0.24 -2.85 7.35
C VAL A 18 -1.67 -3.37 7.32
N LEU A 19 -1.85 -4.67 7.60
CA LEU A 19 -3.18 -5.27 7.66
C LEU A 19 -4.00 -4.74 8.84
N MET A 20 -3.37 -4.50 9.99
CA MET A 20 -4.01 -3.87 11.14
C MET A 20 -4.51 -2.46 10.79
N ASP A 21 -3.63 -1.62 10.21
CA ASP A 21 -3.99 -0.28 9.75
C ASP A 21 -5.15 -0.35 8.78
N TRP A 22 -5.08 -1.23 7.79
CA TRP A 22 -6.15 -1.43 6.81
C TRP A 22 -7.50 -1.76 7.45
N THR A 23 -7.55 -2.62 8.48
CA THR A 23 -8.80 -2.96 9.19
C THR A 23 -9.39 -1.80 9.99
N CYS A 24 -8.59 -0.80 10.35
CA CYS A 24 -9.04 0.37 11.11
C CYS A 24 -9.75 1.43 10.23
N PHE A 25 -9.66 1.34 8.90
CA PHE A 25 -10.31 2.30 8.01
C PHE A 25 -11.74 1.86 7.65
N ASN A 26 -12.69 2.80 7.79
CA ASN A 26 -14.15 2.57 7.70
C ASN A 26 -14.70 2.11 6.34
N ARG A 27 -13.86 1.91 5.31
CA ARG A 27 -14.28 1.37 4.00
C ARG A 27 -13.28 0.33 3.52
N PRO A 28 -13.73 -0.75 2.86
CA PRO A 28 -12.82 -1.72 2.26
C PRO A 28 -12.08 -1.07 1.09
N GLU A 29 -10.96 -0.43 1.41
CA GLU A 29 -10.00 0.04 0.42
C GLU A 29 -9.31 -1.17 -0.20
N LYS A 30 -9.14 -1.17 -1.52
CA LYS A 30 -8.43 -2.28 -2.16
C LYS A 30 -6.95 -2.12 -1.90
N LEU A 31 -6.34 -3.18 -1.41
CA LEU A 31 -4.91 -3.28 -1.15
C LEU A 31 -4.37 -4.45 -1.96
N LEU A 32 -3.36 -4.21 -2.79
CA LEU A 32 -2.66 -5.25 -3.52
C LEU A 32 -1.27 -5.45 -2.89
N ILE A 33 -0.97 -6.67 -2.48
CA ILE A 33 0.33 -7.04 -1.90
C ILE A 33 1.03 -7.93 -2.90
N SER A 34 2.25 -7.56 -3.29
CA SER A 34 3.10 -8.35 -4.16
C SER A 34 4.49 -8.52 -3.53
N PRO A 35 5.20 -9.63 -3.77
CA PRO A 35 6.59 -9.76 -3.37
C PRO A 35 7.44 -8.69 -4.07
N ALA A 36 8.38 -8.09 -3.35
CA ALA A 36 9.37 -7.19 -3.93
C ALA A 36 10.50 -7.98 -4.61
N LYS A 37 11.29 -7.29 -5.45
CA LYS A 37 12.54 -7.87 -6.00
C LYS A 37 13.64 -8.05 -4.95
N LYS A 38 13.55 -7.28 -3.85
CA LYS A 38 14.47 -7.36 -2.72
C LYS A 38 13.97 -8.47 -1.79
N ASP A 39 14.87 -9.37 -1.39
CA ASP A 39 14.53 -10.45 -0.47
C ASP A 39 13.92 -9.92 0.83
N GLU A 40 12.93 -10.65 1.34
CA GLU A 40 12.17 -10.34 2.56
C GLU A 40 11.43 -9.00 2.54
N TRP A 41 11.17 -8.44 1.35
CA TRP A 41 10.39 -7.21 1.18
C TRP A 41 9.12 -7.46 0.36
N ALA A 42 8.09 -6.68 0.63
CA ALA A 42 6.83 -6.66 -0.11
C ALA A 42 6.56 -5.25 -0.64
N VAL A 43 5.76 -5.17 -1.70
CA VAL A 43 5.20 -3.93 -2.23
C VAL A 43 3.71 -3.95 -1.96
N VAL A 44 3.24 -2.94 -1.24
CA VAL A 44 1.83 -2.67 -0.97
C VAL A 44 1.36 -1.55 -1.87
N GLU A 45 0.35 -1.81 -2.69
CA GLU A 45 -0.24 -0.83 -3.59
C GLU A 45 -1.65 -0.46 -3.14
N LEU A 46 -1.89 0.85 -3.00
CA LEU A 46 -3.18 1.40 -2.59
C LEU A 46 -3.39 2.80 -3.16
N ARG A 47 -4.63 3.30 -3.09
CA ARG A 47 -5.00 4.65 -3.57
C ARG A 47 -5.49 5.57 -2.46
N ASN A 48 -5.69 5.04 -1.26
CA ASN A 48 -6.11 5.84 -0.12
C ASN A 48 -4.89 6.56 0.50
N PRO A 49 -4.83 7.91 0.44
CA PRO A 49 -3.68 8.67 0.95
C PRO A 49 -3.57 8.63 2.48
N GLU A 50 -4.69 8.51 3.20
CA GLU A 50 -4.71 8.47 4.66
C GLU A 50 -4.15 7.14 5.17
N LEU A 51 -4.56 6.03 4.56
CA LEU A 51 -4.01 4.71 4.86
C LEU A 51 -2.52 4.64 4.46
N ALA A 52 -2.13 5.23 3.32
CA ALA A 52 -0.72 5.28 2.92
C ALA A 52 0.12 6.05 3.95
N ALA A 53 -0.39 7.18 4.46
CA ALA A 53 0.28 7.95 5.50
C ALA A 53 0.36 7.19 6.83
N ALA A 54 -0.67 6.45 7.22
CA ALA A 54 -0.66 5.60 8.42
C ALA A 54 0.44 4.52 8.32
N ILE A 55 0.48 3.78 7.21
CA ILE A 55 1.51 2.74 6.99
C ILE A 55 2.92 3.32 7.07
N ILE A 56 3.18 4.48 6.44
CA ILE A 56 4.50 5.12 6.46
C ILE A 56 4.90 5.57 7.87
N LYS A 57 3.92 6.02 8.67
CA LYS A 57 4.14 6.44 10.05
C LYS A 57 4.47 5.24 10.95
N ASP A 58 3.75 4.14 10.78
CA ASP A 58 3.81 2.98 11.68
C ASP A 58 4.86 1.94 11.26
N VAL A 59 5.39 2.04 10.03
CA VAL A 59 6.53 1.25 9.52
C VAL A 59 7.65 2.19 9.05
N PRO A 60 8.59 2.58 9.93
CA PRO A 60 9.63 3.57 9.62
C PRO A 60 10.56 3.20 8.47
N GLU A 61 10.75 1.90 8.21
CA GLU A 61 11.58 1.40 7.10
C GLU A 61 10.87 1.44 5.75
N ALA A 62 9.58 1.79 5.73
CA ALA A 62 8.78 1.82 4.52
C ALA A 62 9.25 2.92 3.55
N MET A 63 9.28 2.58 2.26
CA MET A 63 9.65 3.49 1.19
C MET A 63 8.45 3.69 0.27
N VAL A 64 7.98 4.94 0.15
CA VAL A 64 6.83 5.28 -0.70
C VAL A 64 7.28 5.81 -2.06
N LYS A 65 6.64 5.32 -3.10
CA LYS A 65 6.66 5.88 -4.44
C LYS A 65 5.24 6.20 -4.88
N VAL A 66 4.99 7.44 -5.26
CA VAL A 66 3.70 7.86 -5.81
C VAL A 66 3.78 7.79 -7.34
N VAL A 67 2.82 7.09 -7.94
CA VAL A 67 2.76 6.92 -9.39
C VAL A 67 1.41 7.40 -9.92
N GLN A 68 1.43 8.27 -10.92
CA GLN A 68 0.22 8.63 -11.66
C GLN A 68 -0.07 7.54 -12.69
N GLN A 69 -0.80 6.50 -12.26
CA GLN A 69 -1.25 5.43 -13.15
C GLN A 69 -2.78 5.42 -13.24
N PRO A 70 -3.35 5.43 -14.46
CA PRO A 70 -4.79 5.30 -14.64
C PRO A 70 -5.27 3.94 -14.14
N VAL A 71 -6.44 3.91 -13.49
CA VAL A 71 -7.08 2.66 -13.08
C VAL A 71 -7.44 1.88 -14.35
N LYS A 72 -6.78 0.73 -14.58
CA LYS A 72 -7.24 -0.22 -15.58
C LYS A 72 -8.51 -0.90 -15.05
N VAL A 73 -9.66 -0.44 -15.53
CA VAL A 73 -10.93 -1.15 -15.30
C VAL A 73 -10.95 -2.35 -16.25
N VAL A 74 -10.71 -3.54 -15.71
CA VAL A 74 -10.92 -4.79 -16.45
C VAL A 74 -12.41 -5.09 -16.38
N GLN A 75 -13.10 -5.03 -17.52
CA GLN A 75 -14.46 -5.55 -17.64
C GLN A 75 -14.38 -7.08 -17.57
N ILE A 76 -15.14 -7.67 -16.64
CA ILE A 76 -15.30 -9.12 -16.47
C ILE A 76 -16.55 -9.53 -17.24
#